data_AF-T1CAL2-F1
#
_entry.id   AF-T1CAL2-F1
#
_cell.length_a   1.000
_cell.length_b   1.000
_cell.length_c   1.000
_cell.angle_alpha   90.00
_cell.angle_beta   90.00
_cell.angle_gamma   90.00
#
_symmetry.space_group_name_H-M   'P 1'
#
loop_
_entity.id
_entity.type
_entity.pdbx_description
1 polymer ?
#
loop_
_entity_poly.entity_id
_entity_poly.type
_entity_poly.pdbx_seq_one_letter_code
_entity_poly.pdbx_strand_id
1 'polypeptide(L)'
;GQETLPKEQWLYQPYLFKTEGHELRVFFRDDQLSDRIGFEYAQWDGKSAAEDFIRQLEMILESAPEDQDPVVTVILDGENAWEYYPYNGYYFLDYLYQALDSHPLICPVTFATLCQQSDGMDLPVLEHVVAGSWVYGSLTTWIGNPDKNMAWDLLVEAKAACDRVLPSLSLDQQGPVIRQLAVCEGSDWFWWFGDYNSAESVQLFDRLYRLNLTTLYQLLSLDPPCILSLPFSRGSRSQEAGVPCDVISILERVCHDQKNRFLYGVRRA
;
A
#
# COMPACT_ATOMS: atom_id res chain seq x y z
N GLY A 1 -14.73 -19.00 21.79
CA GLY A 1 -13.39 -18.46 21.57
C GLY A 1 -12.74 -19.35 20.56
N GLN A 2 -12.47 -18.85 19.36
CA GLN A 2 -11.62 -19.56 18.42
C GLN A 2 -10.18 -19.40 18.90
N GLU A 3 -9.52 -20.52 19.13
CA GLU A 3 -8.10 -20.57 19.43
C GLU A 3 -7.36 -20.04 18.19
N THR A 4 -6.67 -18.92 18.34
CA THR A 4 -5.89 -18.33 17.24
C THR A 4 -4.67 -19.20 17.01
N LEU A 5 -4.54 -19.79 15.82
CA LEU A 5 -3.34 -20.52 15.44
C LEU A 5 -2.09 -19.62 15.57
N PRO A 6 -0.94 -20.16 15.98
CA PRO A 6 0.34 -19.43 15.94
C PRO A 6 0.61 -18.83 14.56
N LYS A 7 1.22 -17.64 14.52
CA LYS A 7 1.50 -16.86 13.29
C LYS A 7 2.20 -17.72 12.24
N GLU A 8 3.16 -18.52 12.67
CA GLU A 8 4.00 -19.38 11.85
C GLU A 8 3.21 -20.47 11.12
N GLN A 9 2.06 -20.90 11.66
CA GLN A 9 1.24 -21.97 11.10
C GLN A 9 0.31 -21.52 9.97
N TRP A 10 0.05 -20.22 9.87
CA TRP A 10 -0.85 -19.67 8.85
C TRP A 10 -0.17 -18.65 7.94
N LEU A 11 0.86 -17.92 8.39
CA LEU A 11 1.39 -16.80 7.63
C LEU A 11 2.20 -17.20 6.39
N TYR A 12 3.07 -18.20 6.52
CA TYR A 12 4.12 -18.48 5.53
C TYR A 12 3.67 -19.45 4.43
N GLN A 13 2.48 -19.25 3.88
CA GLN A 13 1.95 -20.07 2.80
C GLN A 13 1.01 -19.28 1.88
N PRO A 14 0.91 -19.67 0.59
CA PRO A 14 -0.12 -19.13 -0.29
C PRO A 14 -1.51 -19.67 0.09
N TYR A 15 -2.52 -18.84 -0.13
CA TYR A 15 -3.92 -19.17 0.06
C TYR A 15 -4.70 -19.02 -1.24
N LEU A 16 -5.83 -19.72 -1.31
CA LEU A 16 -6.81 -19.57 -2.38
C LEU A 16 -8.05 -18.85 -1.85
N PHE A 17 -8.37 -17.69 -2.39
CA PHE A 17 -9.64 -17.02 -2.12
C PHE A 17 -10.58 -17.20 -3.32
N LYS A 18 -11.74 -17.82 -3.09
CA LYS A 18 -12.72 -18.10 -4.15
C LYS A 18 -13.90 -17.14 -4.02
N THR A 19 -14.19 -16.39 -5.09
CA THR A 19 -15.33 -15.48 -5.16
C THR A 19 -15.98 -15.52 -6.53
N GLU A 20 -17.31 -15.73 -6.60
CA GLU A 20 -18.14 -15.59 -7.81
C GLU A 20 -17.50 -16.08 -9.14
N GLY A 21 -16.94 -17.30 -9.16
CA GLY A 21 -16.34 -17.90 -10.36
C GLY A 21 -14.89 -17.48 -10.64
N HIS A 22 -14.30 -16.67 -9.78
CA HIS A 22 -12.90 -16.29 -9.79
C HIS A 22 -12.14 -16.91 -8.61
N GLU A 23 -10.89 -17.26 -8.87
CA GLU A 23 -9.95 -17.74 -7.87
C GLU A 23 -8.77 -16.77 -7.81
N LEU A 24 -8.47 -16.28 -6.61
CA LEU A 24 -7.38 -15.35 -6.34
C LEU A 24 -6.34 -16.03 -5.44
N ARG A 25 -5.07 -15.89 -5.80
CA ARG A 25 -3.95 -16.29 -4.94
C ARG A 25 -3.70 -15.17 -3.93
N VAL A 26 -3.70 -15.52 -2.65
CA VAL A 26 -3.53 -14.56 -1.54
C VAL A 26 -2.27 -14.91 -0.77
N PHE A 27 -1.49 -13.88 -0.44
CA PHE A 27 -0.29 -13.98 0.37
C PHE A 27 -0.41 -12.96 1.49
N PHE A 28 -0.07 -13.37 2.71
CA PHE A 28 -0.12 -12.50 3.87
C PHE A 28 1.25 -11.89 4.13
N ARG A 29 1.28 -10.57 4.33
CA ARG A 29 2.50 -9.82 4.66
C ARG A 29 3.01 -10.25 6.04
N ASP A 30 4.30 -10.55 6.14
CA ASP A 30 4.98 -10.58 7.42
C ASP A 30 5.27 -9.14 7.86
N ASP A 31 4.45 -8.64 8.78
CA ASP A 31 4.55 -7.30 9.33
C ASP A 31 5.88 -7.07 10.05
N GLN A 32 6.32 -8.00 10.90
CA GLN A 32 7.56 -7.87 11.66
C GLN A 32 8.79 -7.77 10.77
N LEU A 33 8.92 -8.65 9.77
CA LEU A 33 10.07 -8.59 8.85
C LEU A 33 10.02 -7.35 7.95
N SER A 34 8.84 -6.98 7.48
CA SER A 34 8.66 -5.80 6.64
C SER A 34 8.95 -4.51 7.41
N ASP A 35 8.50 -4.41 8.67
CA ASP A 35 8.67 -3.25 9.52
C ASP A 35 10.13 -3.10 10.01
N ARG A 36 10.85 -4.21 10.20
CA ARG A 36 12.30 -4.15 10.46
C ARG A 36 13.06 -3.44 9.35
N ILE A 37 12.78 -3.79 8.09
CA ILE A 37 13.34 -3.07 6.94
C ILE A 37 12.83 -1.63 6.89
N GLY A 38 11.54 -1.41 7.10
CA GLY A 38 10.92 -0.10 7.00
C GLY A 38 11.39 0.91 8.03
N PHE A 39 11.64 0.47 9.28
CA PHE A 39 11.70 1.37 10.43
C PHE A 39 12.86 1.10 11.41
N GLU A 40 13.43 -0.12 11.45
CA GLU A 40 14.44 -0.47 12.47
C GLU A 40 15.86 -0.50 11.91
N TYR A 41 16.08 -1.22 10.81
CA TYR A 41 17.40 -1.47 10.23
C TYR A 41 18.08 -0.21 9.66
N ALA A 42 17.33 0.88 9.46
CA ALA A 42 17.91 2.18 9.11
C ALA A 42 18.93 2.69 10.16
N GLN A 43 18.78 2.26 11.42
CA GLN A 43 19.67 2.63 12.53
C GLN A 43 20.85 1.66 12.71
N TRP A 44 20.92 0.60 11.91
CA TRP A 44 21.92 -0.46 12.04
C TRP A 44 23.03 -0.28 11.01
N ASP A 45 24.16 -0.94 11.24
CA ASP A 45 25.10 -1.18 10.16
C ASP A 45 24.44 -2.08 9.10
N GLY A 46 24.57 -1.71 7.82
CA GLY A 46 23.85 -2.38 6.73
C GLY A 46 24.18 -3.87 6.61
N LYS A 47 25.41 -4.28 6.95
CA LYS A 47 25.80 -5.69 6.96
C LYS A 47 25.12 -6.44 8.09
N SER A 48 25.17 -5.91 9.31
CA SER A 48 24.52 -6.53 10.47
C SER A 48 23.00 -6.62 10.32
N ALA A 49 22.37 -5.62 9.71
CA ALA A 49 20.95 -5.66 9.37
C ALA A 49 20.62 -6.78 8.37
N ALA A 50 21.42 -6.94 7.31
CA ALA A 50 21.25 -8.02 6.34
C ALA A 50 21.45 -9.41 6.98
N GLU A 51 22.51 -9.58 7.79
CA GLU A 51 22.77 -10.82 8.54
C GLU A 51 21.61 -11.16 9.49
N ASP A 52 21.07 -10.17 10.20
CA ASP A 52 19.92 -10.37 11.07
C ASP A 52 18.67 -10.80 10.28
N PHE A 53 18.41 -10.17 9.14
CA PHE A 53 17.27 -10.50 8.29
C PHE A 53 17.34 -11.93 7.77
N ILE A 54 18.51 -12.36 7.26
CA ILE A 54 18.74 -13.75 6.82
C ILE A 54 18.51 -14.72 7.96
N ARG A 55 19.04 -14.41 9.15
CA ARG A 55 18.83 -15.24 10.34
C ARG A 55 17.35 -15.38 10.73
N GLN A 56 16.54 -14.33 10.56
CA GLN A 56 15.09 -14.46 10.78
C GLN A 56 14.44 -15.43 9.78
N LEU A 57 14.85 -15.39 8.51
CA LEU A 57 14.36 -16.33 7.49
C LEU A 57 14.79 -17.77 7.77
N GLU A 58 16.02 -17.97 8.22
CA GLU A 58 16.52 -19.28 8.67
C GLU A 58 15.69 -19.82 9.84
N MET A 59 15.40 -18.98 10.84
CA MET A 59 14.56 -19.36 11.98
C MET A 59 13.14 -19.75 11.56
N ILE A 60 12.55 -19.06 10.57
CA ILE A 60 11.25 -19.42 10.01
C ILE A 60 11.34 -20.80 9.35
N LEU A 61 12.36 -21.06 8.54
CA LEU A 61 12.57 -22.34 7.90
C LEU A 61 12.78 -23.48 8.92
N GLU A 62 13.56 -23.25 9.98
CA GLU A 62 13.79 -24.22 11.06
C GLU A 62 12.51 -24.55 11.85
N SER A 63 11.59 -23.58 11.96
CA SER A 63 10.31 -23.76 12.65
C SER A 63 9.23 -24.42 11.79
N ALA A 64 9.43 -24.46 10.47
CA ALA A 64 8.47 -25.04 9.53
C ALA A 64 8.50 -26.58 9.57
N PRO A 65 7.36 -27.26 9.33
CA PRO A 65 7.33 -28.70 9.15
C PRO A 65 8.28 -29.17 8.04
N GLU A 66 8.93 -30.32 8.22
CA GLU A 66 9.93 -30.83 7.25
C GLU A 66 9.38 -31.03 5.83
N ASP A 67 8.06 -31.24 5.70
CA ASP A 67 7.33 -31.45 4.45
C ASP A 67 6.77 -30.16 3.83
N GLN A 68 7.07 -28.99 4.41
CA GLN A 68 6.59 -27.69 3.95
C GLN A 68 7.74 -26.76 3.55
N ASP A 69 7.54 -26.07 2.43
CA ASP A 69 8.40 -24.96 1.99
C ASP A 69 7.73 -23.63 2.37
N PRO A 70 8.17 -22.94 3.44
CA PRO A 70 7.52 -21.72 3.90
C PRO A 70 7.73 -20.57 2.93
N VAL A 71 6.64 -19.96 2.47
CA VAL A 71 6.64 -18.75 1.63
C VAL A 71 6.53 -17.51 2.53
N VAL A 72 7.67 -16.93 2.87
CA VAL A 72 7.72 -15.64 3.58
C VAL A 72 7.41 -14.52 2.61
N THR A 73 6.49 -13.61 2.94
CA THR A 73 6.12 -12.49 2.08
C THR A 73 6.47 -11.15 2.74
N VAL A 74 7.45 -10.45 2.18
CA VAL A 74 7.89 -9.14 2.67
C VAL A 74 7.40 -8.06 1.72
N ILE A 75 6.55 -7.17 2.22
CA ILE A 75 5.92 -6.09 1.45
C ILE A 75 6.13 -4.79 2.23
N LEU A 76 6.85 -3.86 1.64
CA LEU A 76 7.11 -2.55 2.22
C LEU A 76 6.86 -1.45 1.19
N ASP A 77 6.69 -0.25 1.71
CA ASP A 77 6.65 0.95 0.89
C ASP A 77 8.04 1.29 0.36
N GLY A 78 8.15 1.47 -0.95
CA GLY A 78 9.41 1.70 -1.66
C GLY A 78 10.00 3.10 -1.46
N GLU A 79 9.25 4.07 -0.93
CA GLU A 79 9.78 5.42 -0.67
C GLU A 79 10.15 5.68 0.78
N ASN A 80 9.45 5.05 1.73
CA ASN A 80 9.54 5.40 3.14
C ASN A 80 10.79 4.85 3.83
N ALA A 81 11.37 3.72 3.38
CA ALA A 81 12.49 3.12 4.09
C ALA A 81 13.82 3.82 3.76
N TRP A 82 14.12 4.00 2.48
CA TRP A 82 15.51 4.14 2.03
C TRP A 82 16.16 5.48 2.39
N GLU A 83 15.41 6.59 2.43
CA GLU A 83 15.94 7.92 2.76
C GLU A 83 16.53 8.00 4.18
N TYR A 84 16.16 7.07 5.06
CA TYR A 84 16.67 6.98 6.43
C TYR A 84 17.91 6.09 6.55
N TYR A 85 18.24 5.30 5.54
CA TYR A 85 19.43 4.46 5.54
C TYR A 85 20.66 5.24 5.07
N PRO A 86 21.86 4.92 5.59
CA PRO A 86 23.11 5.37 4.99
C PRO A 86 23.15 5.06 3.49
N TYR A 87 23.46 6.06 2.67
CA TYR A 87 23.57 5.94 1.21
C TYR A 87 22.29 5.37 0.56
N ASN A 88 21.12 5.78 1.05
CA ASN A 88 19.82 5.35 0.52
C ASN A 88 19.63 3.83 0.48
N GLY A 89 20.16 3.13 1.49
CA GLY A 89 20.03 1.67 1.63
C GLY A 89 21.03 0.86 0.81
N TYR A 90 21.95 1.50 0.05
CA TYR A 90 22.89 0.82 -0.84
C TYR A 90 23.60 -0.38 -0.17
N TYR A 91 24.24 -0.16 0.98
CA TYR A 91 25.01 -1.21 1.64
C TYR A 91 24.12 -2.34 2.16
N PHE A 92 22.99 -2.02 2.80
CA PHE A 92 22.05 -3.03 3.28
C PHE A 92 21.55 -3.91 2.13
N LEU A 93 21.12 -3.28 1.03
CA LEU A 93 20.61 -3.99 -0.14
C LEU A 93 21.71 -4.85 -0.79
N ASP A 94 22.92 -4.32 -0.97
CA ASP A 94 24.05 -5.07 -1.53
C ASP A 94 24.37 -6.33 -0.71
N TYR A 95 24.50 -6.20 0.62
CA TYR A 95 24.74 -7.35 1.49
C TYR A 95 23.57 -8.33 1.51
N LEU A 96 22.33 -7.84 1.55
CA LEU A 96 21.14 -8.67 1.55
C LEU A 96 21.05 -9.51 0.27
N TYR A 97 21.23 -8.89 -0.91
CA TYR A 97 21.17 -9.61 -2.18
C TYR A 97 22.31 -10.60 -2.35
N GLN A 98 23.54 -10.26 -1.94
CA GLN A 98 24.65 -11.20 -1.97
C GLN A 98 24.39 -12.42 -1.06
N ALA A 99 23.85 -12.17 0.14
CA ALA A 99 23.52 -13.24 1.07
C ALA A 99 22.41 -14.15 0.52
N LEU A 100 21.35 -13.57 -0.06
CA LEU A 100 20.25 -14.33 -0.67
C LEU A 100 20.67 -15.12 -1.91
N ASP A 101 21.47 -14.52 -2.81
CA ASP A 101 21.94 -15.17 -4.05
C ASP A 101 22.84 -16.38 -3.77
N SER A 102 23.61 -16.32 -2.68
CA SER A 102 24.50 -17.41 -2.26
C SER A 102 23.88 -18.37 -1.24
N HIS A 103 22.65 -18.13 -0.79
CA HIS A 103 22.04 -18.92 0.27
C HIS A 103 21.61 -20.32 -0.22
N PRO A 104 22.01 -21.42 0.43
CA PRO A 104 21.74 -22.77 -0.05
C PRO A 104 20.28 -23.23 0.11
N LEU A 105 19.53 -22.58 1.02
CA LEU A 105 18.18 -23.01 1.42
C LEU A 105 17.10 -21.93 1.26
N ILE A 106 17.48 -20.72 0.87
CA ILE A 106 16.59 -19.56 0.78
C ILE A 106 16.70 -19.04 -0.64
N CYS A 107 15.59 -19.03 -1.37
CA CYS A 107 15.57 -18.61 -2.76
C CYS A 107 14.54 -17.50 -2.96
N PRO A 108 14.98 -16.27 -3.32
CA PRO A 108 14.08 -15.21 -3.76
C PRO A 108 13.23 -15.63 -4.96
N VAL A 109 11.92 -15.44 -4.85
CA VAL A 109 10.98 -15.76 -5.92
C VAL A 109 9.90 -14.69 -6.07
N THR A 110 9.40 -14.51 -7.30
CA THR A 110 8.33 -13.56 -7.60
C THR A 110 6.95 -14.18 -7.35
N PHE A 111 5.92 -13.36 -7.07
CA PHE A 111 4.55 -13.86 -7.01
C PHE A 111 4.11 -14.56 -8.30
N ALA A 112 4.54 -14.08 -9.47
CA ALA A 112 4.19 -14.70 -10.75
C ALA A 112 4.71 -16.14 -10.87
N THR A 113 5.90 -16.39 -10.33
CA THR A 113 6.48 -17.74 -10.24
C THR A 113 5.76 -18.58 -9.18
N LEU A 114 5.48 -18.01 -7.99
CA LEU A 114 4.79 -18.72 -6.88
C LEU A 114 3.37 -19.18 -7.24
N CYS A 115 2.51 -18.25 -7.66
CA CYS A 115 2.10 -18.28 -9.05
C CYS A 115 1.93 -19.65 -9.75
N GLN A 116 2.57 -19.72 -10.90
CA GLN A 116 2.65 -20.90 -11.75
C GLN A 116 3.04 -22.19 -11.00
N GLN A 117 3.90 -22.11 -10.00
CA GLN A 117 4.36 -23.28 -9.24
C GLN A 117 3.25 -23.91 -8.41
N SER A 118 2.37 -23.09 -7.81
CA SER A 118 1.26 -23.57 -6.99
C SER A 118 0.00 -23.94 -7.78
N ASP A 119 0.05 -23.91 -9.11
CA ASP A 119 -1.05 -24.38 -9.95
C ASP A 119 -1.24 -25.90 -9.80
N GLY A 120 -2.45 -26.32 -9.43
CA GLY A 120 -2.77 -27.72 -9.18
C GLY A 120 -2.30 -28.26 -7.83
N MET A 121 -1.69 -27.42 -6.97
CA MET A 121 -1.48 -27.76 -5.56
C MET A 121 -2.78 -27.63 -4.76
N ASP A 122 -2.90 -28.44 -3.70
CA ASP A 122 -3.98 -28.31 -2.73
C ASP A 122 -3.63 -27.19 -1.74
N LEU A 123 -4.13 -25.98 -2.01
CA LEU A 123 -3.89 -24.80 -1.17
C LEU A 123 -5.03 -24.61 -0.16
N PRO A 124 -4.74 -24.11 1.06
CA PRO A 124 -5.77 -23.74 2.00
C PRO A 124 -6.70 -22.68 1.41
N VAL A 125 -8.01 -22.94 1.51
CA VAL A 125 -9.04 -22.05 0.97
C VAL A 125 -9.47 -21.06 2.05
N LEU A 126 -9.39 -19.76 1.73
CA LEU A 126 -10.00 -18.71 2.51
C LEU A 126 -11.47 -18.59 2.08
N GLU A 127 -12.38 -18.99 2.97
CA GLU A 127 -13.82 -18.85 2.73
C GLU A 127 -14.29 -17.39 2.79
N HIS A 128 -13.57 -16.56 3.56
CA HIS A 128 -13.91 -15.16 3.79
C HIS A 128 -12.66 -14.33 4.07
N VAL A 129 -12.68 -13.08 3.63
CA VAL A 129 -11.68 -12.05 3.98
C VAL A 129 -12.42 -10.90 4.65
N VAL A 130 -11.93 -10.50 5.83
CA VAL A 130 -12.51 -9.37 6.57
C VAL A 130 -11.97 -8.06 6.01
N ALA A 131 -12.83 -7.06 5.88
CA ALA A 131 -12.43 -5.72 5.47
C ALA A 131 -11.44 -5.12 6.48
N GLY A 132 -10.33 -4.61 5.97
CA GLY A 132 -9.28 -4.00 6.77
C GLY A 132 -8.17 -3.47 5.89
N SER A 133 -7.14 -2.93 6.52
CA SER A 133 -5.90 -2.55 5.86
C SER A 133 -4.70 -2.97 6.68
N TRP A 134 -3.52 -2.92 6.07
CA TRP A 134 -2.26 -3.11 6.80
C TRP A 134 -1.97 -2.01 7.85
N VAL A 135 -2.76 -0.92 7.87
CA VAL A 135 -2.68 0.13 8.89
C VAL A 135 -3.74 -0.16 9.96
N TYR A 136 -3.31 -0.57 11.15
CA TYR A 136 -4.15 -0.89 12.31
C TYR A 136 -5.24 -1.96 12.08
N GLY A 137 -5.19 -2.72 10.98
CA GLY A 137 -6.23 -3.69 10.64
C GLY A 137 -7.59 -3.06 10.32
N SER A 138 -7.65 -1.76 10.03
CA SER A 138 -8.92 -1.02 9.85
C SER A 138 -8.87 -0.06 8.66
N LEU A 139 -10.02 0.52 8.32
CA LEU A 139 -10.14 1.55 7.27
C LEU A 139 -10.12 2.99 7.83
N THR A 140 -9.93 3.16 9.14
CA THR A 140 -10.03 4.45 9.84
C THR A 140 -9.03 5.50 9.33
N THR A 141 -7.95 5.05 8.72
CA THR A 141 -6.99 5.88 8.00
C THR A 141 -7.62 6.66 6.84
N TRP A 142 -8.70 6.17 6.22
CA TRP A 142 -9.34 6.84 5.07
C TRP A 142 -10.82 7.21 5.29
N ILE A 143 -11.46 6.74 6.36
CA ILE A 143 -12.88 7.04 6.65
C ILE A 143 -13.16 7.19 8.15
N GLY A 144 -14.21 7.94 8.50
CA GLY A 144 -14.70 8.07 9.89
C GLY A 144 -14.42 9.44 10.52
N ASN A 145 -13.38 10.15 10.07
CA ASN A 145 -13.17 11.55 10.43
C ASN A 145 -14.16 12.45 9.66
N PRO A 146 -14.73 13.52 10.27
CA PRO A 146 -15.70 14.40 9.61
C PRO A 146 -15.20 15.01 8.27
N ASP A 147 -13.94 15.42 8.20
CA ASP A 147 -13.35 16.02 7.00
C ASP A 147 -13.22 14.97 5.88
N LYS A 148 -12.82 13.74 6.24
CA LYS A 148 -12.74 12.61 5.29
C LYS A 148 -14.11 12.21 4.78
N ASN A 149 -15.10 12.16 5.67
CA ASN A 149 -16.48 11.82 5.29
C ASN A 149 -17.05 12.88 4.34
N MET A 150 -16.80 14.16 4.59
CA MET A 150 -17.17 15.23 3.65
C MET A 150 -16.51 15.04 2.28
N ALA A 151 -15.21 14.68 2.24
CA ALA A 151 -14.53 14.39 0.98
C ALA A 151 -15.14 13.19 0.23
N TRP A 152 -15.59 12.16 0.96
CA TRP A 152 -16.29 11.00 0.41
C TRP A 152 -17.65 11.40 -0.16
N ASP A 153 -18.43 12.20 0.57
CA ASP A 153 -19.73 12.68 0.11
C ASP A 153 -19.59 13.45 -1.22
N LEU A 154 -18.58 14.32 -1.32
CA LEU A 154 -18.27 15.07 -2.54
C LEU A 154 -17.84 14.15 -3.70
N LEU A 155 -17.06 13.10 -3.43
CA LEU A 155 -16.64 12.12 -4.44
C LEU A 155 -17.83 11.31 -4.94
N VAL A 156 -18.70 10.85 -4.05
CA VAL A 156 -19.90 10.07 -4.38
C VAL A 156 -20.84 10.91 -5.26
N GLU A 157 -21.04 12.19 -4.93
CA GLU A 157 -21.85 13.10 -5.75
C GLU A 157 -21.24 13.27 -7.16
N ALA A 158 -19.93 13.49 -7.24
CA ALA A 158 -19.22 13.64 -8.51
C ALA A 158 -19.26 12.35 -9.35
N LYS A 159 -19.06 11.18 -8.73
CA LYS A 159 -19.17 9.87 -9.37
C LYS A 159 -20.59 9.63 -9.90
N ALA A 160 -21.62 9.99 -9.14
CA ALA A 160 -22.99 9.90 -9.60
C ALA A 160 -23.26 10.83 -10.79
N ALA A 161 -22.63 12.01 -10.84
CA ALA A 161 -22.69 12.89 -12.02
C ALA A 161 -22.00 12.25 -13.23
N CYS A 162 -20.81 11.67 -13.05
CA CYS A 162 -20.12 10.89 -14.08
C CYS A 162 -21.02 9.77 -14.62
N ASP A 163 -21.61 8.95 -13.76
CA ASP A 163 -22.43 7.81 -14.17
C ASP A 163 -23.66 8.20 -14.99
N ARG A 164 -24.23 9.38 -14.72
CA ARG A 164 -25.34 9.93 -15.53
C ARG A 164 -24.89 10.43 -16.91
N VAL A 165 -23.74 11.08 -16.98
CA VAL A 165 -23.30 11.82 -18.19
C VAL A 165 -22.43 10.96 -19.10
N LEU A 166 -21.54 10.13 -18.56
CA LEU A 166 -20.59 9.30 -19.31
C LEU A 166 -21.22 8.53 -20.49
N PRO A 167 -22.38 7.85 -20.34
CA PRO A 167 -22.97 7.09 -21.44
C PRO A 167 -23.38 7.95 -22.65
N SER A 168 -23.58 9.26 -22.46
CA SER A 168 -23.95 10.20 -23.51
C SER A 168 -22.77 10.90 -24.19
N LEU A 169 -21.57 10.76 -23.63
CA LEU A 169 -20.35 11.35 -24.17
C LEU A 169 -19.79 10.49 -25.31
N SER A 170 -19.10 11.12 -26.26
CA SER A 170 -18.33 10.39 -27.27
C SER A 170 -17.15 9.65 -26.64
N LEU A 171 -16.62 8.62 -27.32
CA LEU A 171 -15.46 7.87 -26.82
C LEU A 171 -14.24 8.77 -26.52
N ASP A 172 -14.01 9.78 -27.36
CA ASP A 172 -12.92 10.75 -27.18
C ASP A 172 -13.10 11.63 -25.93
N GLN A 173 -14.35 11.88 -25.53
CA GLN A 173 -14.69 12.66 -24.33
C GLN A 173 -14.70 11.81 -23.05
N GLN A 174 -15.05 10.52 -23.16
CA GLN A 174 -15.09 9.62 -22.00
C GLN A 174 -13.69 9.41 -21.39
N GLY A 175 -12.66 9.26 -22.23
CA GLY A 175 -11.29 9.02 -21.75
C GLY A 175 -10.77 10.05 -20.75
N PRO A 176 -10.81 11.37 -21.06
CA PRO A 176 -10.45 12.43 -20.11
C PRO A 176 -11.28 12.41 -18.81
N VAL A 177 -12.59 12.19 -18.88
CA VAL A 177 -13.47 12.13 -17.70
C VAL A 177 -13.08 10.97 -16.80
N ILE A 178 -12.89 9.77 -17.36
CA ILE A 178 -12.50 8.57 -16.61
C ILE A 178 -11.15 8.79 -15.92
N ARG A 179 -10.18 9.38 -16.61
CA ARG A 179 -8.87 9.71 -16.02
C ARG A 179 -8.99 10.72 -14.89
N GLN A 180 -9.79 11.78 -15.07
CA GLN A 180 -9.97 12.80 -14.04
C GLN A 180 -10.71 12.24 -12.82
N LEU A 181 -11.70 11.38 -13.03
CA LEU A 181 -12.37 10.66 -11.94
C LEU A 181 -11.39 9.77 -11.18
N ALA A 182 -10.53 9.03 -11.88
CA ALA A 182 -9.50 8.21 -11.24
C ALA A 182 -8.52 9.04 -10.38
N VAL A 183 -8.18 10.27 -10.80
CA VAL A 183 -7.41 11.20 -9.96
C VAL A 183 -8.20 11.57 -8.69
N CYS A 184 -9.50 11.85 -8.80
CA CYS A 184 -10.36 12.13 -7.64
C CYS A 184 -10.53 10.92 -6.71
N GLU A 185 -10.47 9.70 -7.22
CA GLU A 185 -10.60 8.45 -6.43
C GLU A 185 -9.31 8.05 -5.69
N GLY A 186 -8.22 8.81 -5.84
CA GLY A 186 -6.95 8.55 -5.17
C GLY A 186 -7.07 8.53 -3.64
N SER A 187 -6.56 7.47 -3.00
CA SER A 187 -6.65 7.34 -1.53
C SER A 187 -5.81 8.37 -0.76
N ASP A 188 -4.80 8.95 -1.40
CA ASP A 188 -3.93 9.97 -0.82
C ASP A 188 -4.71 11.17 -0.28
N TRP A 189 -5.78 11.60 -0.97
CA TRP A 189 -6.63 12.69 -0.49
C TRP A 189 -7.12 12.41 0.94
N PHE A 190 -7.63 11.20 1.15
CA PHE A 190 -8.20 10.75 2.43
C PHE A 190 -7.13 10.41 3.47
N TRP A 191 -5.90 10.12 3.03
CA TRP A 191 -4.74 10.01 3.92
C TRP A 191 -4.36 11.37 4.51
N TRP A 192 -4.49 12.45 3.74
CA TRP A 192 -4.10 13.79 4.20
C TRP A 192 -5.15 14.48 5.07
N PHE A 193 -6.44 14.35 4.75
CA PHE A 193 -7.50 15.08 5.46
C PHE A 193 -7.68 14.69 6.94
N GLY A 194 -8.10 15.67 7.74
CA GLY A 194 -8.37 15.51 9.17
C GLY A 194 -7.41 16.34 10.03
N ASP A 195 -7.22 15.91 11.27
CA ASP A 195 -6.58 16.68 12.35
C ASP A 195 -5.26 16.09 12.85
N TYR A 196 -4.72 15.07 12.18
CA TYR A 196 -3.46 14.42 12.54
C TYR A 196 -2.27 14.89 11.70
N ASN A 197 -2.50 15.34 10.46
CA ASN A 197 -1.46 15.90 9.60
C ASN A 197 -1.29 17.42 9.81
N SER A 198 -0.14 17.95 9.36
CA SER A 198 0.17 19.38 9.46
C SER A 198 -0.85 20.24 8.71
N ALA A 199 -1.24 21.38 9.31
CA ALA A 199 -2.17 22.31 8.68
C ALA A 199 -1.78 22.77 7.28
N GLU A 200 -0.48 22.93 7.02
CA GLU A 200 0.04 23.35 5.71
C GLU A 200 -0.23 22.30 4.63
N SER A 201 0.17 21.04 4.87
CA SER A 201 -0.08 19.94 3.94
C SER A 201 -1.58 19.74 3.72
N VAL A 202 -2.37 19.74 4.79
CA VAL A 202 -3.82 19.53 4.67
C VAL A 202 -4.49 20.62 3.83
N GLN A 203 -4.13 21.89 4.02
CA GLN A 203 -4.69 22.99 3.21
C GLN A 203 -4.34 22.87 1.73
N LEU A 204 -3.12 22.41 1.42
CA LEU A 204 -2.71 22.17 0.05
C LEU A 204 -3.52 21.03 -0.59
N PHE A 205 -3.60 19.87 0.08
CA PHE A 205 -4.34 18.72 -0.43
C PHE A 205 -5.84 19.01 -0.53
N ASP A 206 -6.44 19.75 0.43
CA ASP A 206 -7.83 20.21 0.37
C ASP A 206 -8.08 21.03 -0.90
N ARG A 207 -7.20 22.02 -1.15
CA ARG A 207 -7.31 22.87 -2.33
C ARG A 207 -7.17 22.07 -3.63
N LEU A 208 -6.17 21.22 -3.72
CA LEU A 208 -5.91 20.40 -4.91
C LEU A 208 -7.08 19.44 -5.19
N TYR A 209 -7.62 18.81 -4.15
CA TYR A 209 -8.75 17.90 -4.29
C TYR A 209 -10.01 18.61 -4.80
N ARG A 210 -10.35 19.78 -4.23
CA ARG A 210 -11.48 20.60 -4.71
C ARG A 210 -11.28 21.06 -6.16
N LEU A 211 -10.06 21.39 -6.56
CA LEU A 211 -9.71 21.72 -7.95
C LEU A 211 -9.91 20.52 -8.90
N ASN A 212 -9.51 19.32 -8.48
CA ASN A 212 -9.71 18.10 -9.27
C ASN A 212 -11.20 17.77 -9.44
N LEU A 213 -12.00 17.86 -8.37
CA LEU A 213 -13.45 17.69 -8.45
C LEU A 213 -14.10 18.76 -9.34
N THR A 214 -13.69 20.02 -9.18
CA THR A 214 -14.18 21.13 -10.02
C THR A 214 -13.88 20.87 -11.51
N THR A 215 -12.67 20.42 -11.81
CA THR A 215 -12.25 20.06 -13.19
C THR A 215 -13.09 18.91 -13.73
N LEU A 216 -13.38 17.90 -12.90
CA LEU A 216 -14.26 16.79 -13.28
C LEU A 216 -15.65 17.28 -13.70
N TYR A 217 -16.30 18.14 -12.90
CA TYR A 217 -17.58 18.74 -13.26
C TYR A 217 -17.52 19.54 -14.58
N GLN A 218 -16.45 20.30 -14.79
CA GLN A 218 -16.25 21.06 -16.02
C GLN A 218 -16.10 20.14 -17.25
N LEU A 219 -15.39 19.02 -17.14
CA LEU A 219 -15.30 18.02 -18.21
C LEU A 219 -16.66 17.39 -18.54
N LEU A 220 -17.53 17.26 -17.54
CA LEU A 220 -18.92 16.83 -17.72
C LEU A 220 -19.84 17.94 -18.27
N SER A 221 -19.32 19.16 -18.48
CA SER A 221 -20.11 20.36 -18.82
C SER A 221 -21.21 20.67 -17.80
N LEU A 222 -20.93 20.42 -16.51
CA LEU A 222 -21.81 20.71 -15.39
C LEU A 222 -21.22 21.83 -14.52
N ASP A 223 -22.08 22.57 -13.85
CA ASP A 223 -21.65 23.53 -12.84
C ASP A 223 -21.17 22.79 -11.58
N PRO A 224 -19.94 23.06 -11.10
CA PRO A 224 -19.44 22.47 -9.86
C PRO A 224 -20.27 22.92 -8.65
N PRO A 225 -20.53 22.03 -7.67
CA PRO A 225 -21.20 22.40 -6.42
C PRO A 225 -20.49 23.56 -5.70
N CYS A 226 -21.26 24.55 -5.21
CA CYS A 226 -20.69 25.75 -4.57
C CYS A 226 -19.84 25.43 -3.34
N ILE A 227 -20.11 24.31 -2.66
CA ILE A 227 -19.33 23.83 -1.52
C ILE A 227 -17.85 23.59 -1.87
N LEU A 228 -17.51 23.28 -3.13
CA LEU A 228 -16.12 23.12 -3.59
C LEU A 228 -15.32 24.43 -3.58
N SER A 229 -15.98 25.58 -3.41
CA SER A 229 -15.30 26.87 -3.22
C SER A 229 -14.82 27.09 -1.78
N LEU A 230 -15.27 26.27 -0.83
CA LEU A 230 -14.96 26.40 0.60
C LEU A 230 -14.02 25.27 1.04
N PRO A 231 -12.97 25.58 1.84
CA PRO A 231 -12.14 24.52 2.42
C PRO A 231 -12.94 23.73 3.45
N PHE A 232 -12.81 22.41 3.42
CA PHE A 232 -13.48 21.51 4.36
C PHE A 232 -12.51 20.82 5.32
N SER A 233 -11.20 20.79 5.02
CA SER A 233 -10.18 20.30 5.96
C SER A 233 -9.11 21.34 6.27
N ARG A 234 -8.65 21.38 7.53
CA ARG A 234 -7.74 22.44 8.03
C ARG A 234 -6.45 21.93 8.70
N GLY A 235 -6.36 20.63 9.00
CA GLY A 235 -5.21 20.03 9.66
C GLY A 235 -5.09 20.36 11.15
N SER A 236 -4.07 19.77 11.78
CA SER A 236 -3.74 20.00 13.18
C SER A 236 -3.06 21.37 13.36
N ARG A 237 -3.42 22.10 14.42
CA ARG A 237 -2.75 23.35 14.82
C ARG A 237 -1.53 23.12 15.72
N SER A 238 -1.29 21.88 16.14
CA SER A 238 -0.16 21.51 16.98
C SER A 238 1.12 21.51 16.13
N GLN A 239 1.99 22.50 16.38
CA GLN A 239 3.43 22.31 16.18
C GLN A 239 3.81 21.05 16.96
N GLU A 240 4.45 20.08 16.32
CA GLU A 240 4.81 18.74 16.85
C GLU A 240 3.79 17.61 16.54
N ALA A 241 3.67 17.26 15.26
CA ALA A 241 3.69 15.86 14.80
C ALA A 241 3.89 15.83 13.27
N GLY A 242 5.02 15.29 12.81
CA GLY A 242 5.30 15.03 11.38
C GLY A 242 6.32 15.96 10.73
N VAL A 243 7.32 15.35 10.11
CA VAL A 243 8.54 15.90 9.46
C VAL A 243 8.29 17.17 8.63
N PRO A 244 9.19 18.19 8.67
CA PRO A 244 9.20 19.24 7.66
C PRO A 244 9.71 18.64 6.35
N CYS A 245 8.79 18.17 5.51
CA CYS A 245 9.09 17.76 4.14
C CYS A 245 8.69 18.90 3.20
N ASP A 246 9.65 19.46 2.46
CA ASP A 246 9.40 20.47 1.45
C ASP A 246 8.35 19.98 0.44
N VAL A 247 7.27 20.74 0.31
CA VAL A 247 6.07 20.46 -0.51
C VAL A 247 6.40 20.13 -1.98
N ILE A 248 7.50 20.66 -2.50
CA ILE A 248 7.97 20.42 -3.87
C ILE A 248 8.36 18.94 -4.06
N SER A 249 8.93 18.29 -3.03
CA SER A 249 9.36 16.90 -3.10
C SER A 249 8.19 15.91 -3.22
N ILE A 250 7.02 16.22 -2.66
CA ILE A 250 5.84 15.33 -2.67
C ILE A 250 5.20 15.29 -4.07
N LEU A 251 5.07 16.44 -4.72
CA LEU A 251 4.46 16.51 -6.06
C LEU A 251 5.35 15.88 -7.14
N GLU A 252 6.68 15.95 -6.98
CA GLU A 252 7.62 15.22 -7.84
C GLU A 252 7.58 13.70 -7.59
N ARG A 253 7.37 13.26 -6.33
CA ARG A 253 7.25 11.84 -5.95
C ARG A 253 6.00 11.16 -6.55
N VAL A 254 4.83 11.81 -6.51
CA VAL A 254 3.58 11.26 -7.11
C VAL A 254 3.68 11.12 -8.63
N CYS A 255 4.47 11.98 -9.30
CA CYS A 255 4.63 11.95 -10.76
C CYS A 255 5.77 11.03 -11.27
N HIS A 256 6.58 10.45 -10.39
CA HIS A 256 7.73 9.60 -10.73
C HIS A 256 7.61 8.17 -10.15
N ASP A 257 6.41 7.62 -10.15
CA ASP A 257 6.18 6.24 -9.71
C ASP A 257 6.64 5.23 -10.77
N GLN A 258 7.95 5.01 -10.81
CA GLN A 258 8.55 3.73 -11.17
C GLN A 258 9.50 3.34 -10.04
N LYS A 259 9.00 2.66 -9.01
CA LYS A 259 9.85 2.17 -7.92
C LYS A 259 9.64 0.69 -7.61
N ASN A 260 10.78 0.01 -7.54
CA ASN A 260 10.97 -1.42 -7.38
C ASN A 260 10.17 -1.98 -6.19
N ARG A 261 9.18 -2.82 -6.49
CA ARG A 261 8.55 -3.71 -5.50
C ARG A 261 9.47 -4.90 -5.32
N PHE A 262 10.22 -4.92 -4.23
CA PHE A 262 10.97 -6.11 -3.86
C PHE A 262 10.01 -7.09 -3.19
N LEU A 263 9.95 -8.28 -3.79
CA LEU A 263 9.14 -9.39 -3.34
C LEU A 263 10.10 -10.56 -3.22
N TYR A 264 10.27 -11.03 -2.00
CA TYR A 264 10.98 -12.25 -1.71
C TYR A 264 9.92 -13.24 -1.27
N GLY A 265 9.72 -14.33 -2.02
CA GLY A 265 9.33 -15.59 -1.42
C GLY A 265 10.60 -16.34 -0.99
N VAL A 266 10.50 -17.21 0.00
CA VAL A 266 11.54 -18.15 0.40
C VAL A 266 11.07 -19.55 0.01
N ARG A 267 12.00 -20.42 -0.39
CA ARG A 267 11.73 -21.83 -0.66
C ARG A 267 12.99 -22.65 -0.38
N ARG A 268 12.81 -23.87 0.14
CA ARG A 268 13.86 -24.89 0.17
C ARG A 268 14.19 -25.31 -1.27
N ALA A 269 15.48 -25.46 -1.57
CA ALA A 269 15.97 -25.94 -2.87
C ALA A 269 15.60 -27.41 -3.11
#